data_AF-A0A1F8H0Z6-F1
#
_entry.id   AF-A0A1F8H0Z6-F1
#
_cell.length_a   1.000
_cell.length_b   1.000
_cell.length_c   1.000
_cell.angle_alpha   90.00
_cell.angle_beta   90.00
_cell.angle_gamma   90.00
#
_symmetry.space_group_name_H-M   'P 1'
#
loop_
_entity.id
_entity.type
_entity.pdbx_description
1 polymer ?
#
loop_
_entity_poly.entity_id
_entity_poly.type
_entity_poly.pdbx_seq_one_letter_code
_entity_poly.pdbx_strand_id
1 'polypeptide(L)'
;MTSEDPFLKELWKHKADEEKGETQEDKDLNLYFKFKTDAAKFHSLIPLIVELEKTVGKYAQSVARWSSVRQGKSEKEVMMAADQNRKLAHNILIDIVNQISREYKKLGLTNSWRSDIIGNTRAELGDWALTIARKALNHE
;
A
#
# COMPACT_ATOMS: atom_id res chain seq x y z
N MET A 1 18.68 7.17 25.24
CA MET A 1 18.36 5.75 25.08
C MET A 1 17.45 5.60 23.87
N THR A 2 18.02 5.39 22.69
CA THR A 2 17.24 5.08 21.48
C THR A 2 16.98 3.58 21.49
N SER A 3 15.81 3.15 21.94
CA SER A 3 15.35 1.79 21.70
C SER A 3 15.02 1.68 20.21
N GLU A 4 16.00 1.24 19.43
CA GLU A 4 15.75 0.78 18.07
C GLU A 4 14.69 -0.32 18.16
N ASP A 5 13.55 -0.07 17.50
CA ASP A 5 12.39 -0.95 17.46
C ASP A 5 12.86 -2.37 17.08
N PRO A 6 12.59 -3.40 17.92
CA PRO A 6 12.97 -4.78 17.66
C PRO A 6 12.53 -5.26 16.26
N PHE A 7 11.37 -4.77 15.79
CA PHE A 7 10.85 -5.08 14.47
C PHE A 7 11.72 -4.53 13.35
N LEU A 8 12.20 -3.28 13.47
CA LEU A 8 13.11 -2.68 12.50
C LEU A 8 14.44 -3.42 12.46
N LYS A 9 14.96 -3.87 13.61
CA LYS A 9 16.18 -4.66 13.66
C LYS A 9 16.04 -6.02 12.98
N GLU A 10 14.91 -6.70 13.17
CA GLU A 10 14.62 -7.97 12.49
C GLU A 10 14.54 -7.78 10.98
N LEU A 11 13.85 -6.74 10.52
CA LEU A 11 13.71 -6.39 9.10
C LEU A 11 15.07 -6.13 8.43
N TRP A 12 15.99 -5.46 9.14
CA TRP A 12 17.33 -5.17 8.64
C TRP A 12 18.25 -6.38 8.66
N LYS A 13 18.00 -7.32 9.58
CA LYS A 13 18.72 -8.60 9.66
C LYS A 13 18.35 -9.51 8.50
N HIS A 14 17.07 -9.55 8.13
CA HIS A 14 16.60 -10.24 6.92
C HIS A 14 17.21 -9.65 5.63
N LYS A 15 17.35 -8.32 5.56
CA LYS A 15 17.98 -7.62 4.44
C LYS A 15 19.48 -7.92 4.26
N ALA A 16 20.18 -8.31 5.32
CA ALA A 16 21.58 -8.69 5.26
C ALA A 16 21.80 -10.15 4.79
N ASP A 17 20.80 -11.01 4.93
CA ASP A 17 20.88 -12.43 4.57
C ASP A 17 20.42 -12.72 3.12
N GLU A 18 19.82 -11.74 2.41
CA GLU A 18 19.32 -11.88 1.03
C GLU A 18 20.23 -11.23 -0.02
N GLU A 19 21.41 -11.82 -0.26
CA GLU A 19 22.14 -11.68 -1.53
C GLU A 19 21.50 -12.52 -2.66
N LYS A 20 20.17 -12.45 -2.77
CA LYS A 20 19.38 -12.89 -3.93
C LYS A 20 18.50 -11.71 -4.30
N GLY A 21 18.60 -11.24 -5.54
CA GLY A 21 18.09 -9.94 -5.98
C GLY A 21 16.71 -9.56 -5.40
N GLU A 22 16.60 -8.31 -4.97
CA GLU A 22 15.41 -7.72 -4.33
C GLU A 22 14.14 -8.04 -5.14
N THR A 23 13.19 -8.76 -4.52
CA THR A 23 11.92 -9.12 -5.16
C THR A 23 11.01 -7.90 -5.28
N GLN A 24 9.96 -7.98 -6.10
CA GLN A 24 8.97 -6.90 -6.17
C GLN A 24 8.25 -6.71 -4.83
N GLU A 25 7.97 -7.80 -4.12
CA GLU A 25 7.37 -7.75 -2.77
C GLU A 25 8.27 -6.97 -1.80
N ASP A 26 9.58 -7.19 -1.84
CA ASP A 26 10.54 -6.46 -1.00
C ASP A 26 10.54 -4.97 -1.32
N LYS A 27 10.49 -4.59 -2.60
CA LYS A 27 10.41 -3.19 -3.03
C LYS A 27 9.13 -2.52 -2.55
N ASP A 28 7.99 -3.21 -2.69
CA ASP A 28 6.69 -2.71 -2.26
C ASP A 28 6.70 -2.43 -0.74
N LEU A 29 7.18 -3.40 0.04
CA LEU A 29 7.28 -3.32 1.50
C LEU A 29 8.30 -2.26 1.94
N ASN A 30 9.48 -2.22 1.33
CA ASN A 30 10.50 -1.23 1.60
C ASN A 30 9.98 0.19 1.37
N LEU A 31 9.20 0.41 0.31
CA LEU A 31 8.56 1.70 0.05
C LEU A 31 7.53 2.06 1.13
N TYR A 32 6.68 1.11 1.53
CA TYR A 32 5.70 1.36 2.58
C TYR A 32 6.37 1.68 3.93
N PHE A 33 7.41 0.96 4.34
CA PHE A 33 8.15 1.26 5.56
C PHE A 33 8.93 2.57 5.45
N LYS A 34 9.43 2.91 4.26
CA LYS A 34 10.01 4.22 3.99
C LYS A 34 8.99 5.33 4.23
N PHE A 35 7.73 5.17 3.81
CA PHE A 35 6.69 6.16 4.09
C PHE A 35 6.50 6.40 5.59
N LYS A 36 6.48 5.34 6.41
CA LYS A 36 6.39 5.46 7.87
C LYS A 36 7.62 6.14 8.47
N THR A 37 8.80 5.77 8.00
CA THR A 37 10.08 6.36 8.44
C THR A 37 10.15 7.85 8.10
N ASP A 38 9.74 8.22 6.89
CA ASP A 38 9.76 9.61 6.44
C ASP A 38 8.65 10.42 7.15
N ALA A 39 7.50 9.82 7.48
CA ALA A 39 6.47 10.46 8.30
C ALA A 39 6.92 10.77 9.75
N ALA A 40 7.83 9.98 10.31
CA ALA A 40 8.44 10.29 11.61
C ALA A 40 9.36 11.52 11.55
N LYS A 41 9.88 11.86 10.37
CA LYS A 41 10.73 13.05 10.14
C LYS A 41 9.90 14.25 9.70
N PHE A 42 8.91 14.03 8.85
CA PHE A 42 8.06 15.06 8.23
C PHE A 42 6.61 14.86 8.67
N HIS A 43 6.22 15.60 9.71
CA HIS A 43 4.92 15.47 10.35
C HIS A 43 3.72 15.70 9.40
N SER A 44 3.89 16.44 8.30
CA SER A 44 2.83 16.63 7.30
C SER A 44 2.45 15.34 6.55
N LEU A 45 3.32 14.32 6.56
CA LEU A 45 3.04 13.01 5.96
C LEU A 45 2.21 12.11 6.87
N ILE A 46 2.25 12.28 8.19
CA ILE A 46 1.54 11.43 9.16
C ILE A 46 0.06 11.23 8.80
N PRO A 47 -0.76 12.29 8.60
CA PRO A 47 -2.18 12.10 8.28
C PRO A 47 -2.39 11.36 6.95
N LEU A 48 -1.49 11.55 5.98
CA LEU A 48 -1.57 10.88 4.67
C LEU A 48 -1.24 9.39 4.78
N ILE A 49 -0.26 9.02 5.60
CA ILE A 49 0.12 7.61 5.80
C ILE A 49 -0.95 6.87 6.59
N VAL A 50 -1.55 7.50 7.61
CA VAL A 50 -2.69 6.92 8.33
C VAL A 50 -3.88 6.69 7.39
N GLU A 51 -4.18 7.65 6.51
CA GLU A 51 -5.28 7.50 5.54
C GLU A 51 -4.95 6.46 4.45
N LEU A 52 -3.68 6.34 4.06
CA LEU A 52 -3.21 5.30 3.17
C LEU A 52 -3.48 3.91 3.76
N GLU A 53 -3.07 3.64 5.00
CA GLU A 53 -3.28 2.35 5.67
C GLU A 53 -4.76 1.96 5.71
N LYS A 54 -5.63 2.90 6.08
CA LYS A 54 -7.09 2.70 6.07
C LYS A 54 -7.61 2.39 4.66
N THR A 55 -7.14 3.10 3.66
CA THR A 55 -7.63 2.97 2.29
C THR A 55 -7.15 1.68 1.65
N VAL A 56 -5.91 1.26 1.94
CA VAL A 56 -5.36 -0.05 1.55
C VAL A 56 -6.23 -1.17 2.14
N GLY A 57 -6.54 -1.12 3.43
CA GLY A 57 -7.41 -2.12 4.07
C GLY A 57 -8.82 -2.16 3.45
N LYS A 58 -9.46 -1.00 3.23
CA LYS A 58 -10.77 -0.92 2.57
C LYS A 58 -10.74 -1.47 1.15
N TYR A 59 -9.68 -1.18 0.40
CA TYR A 59 -9.51 -1.70 -0.95
C TYR A 59 -9.37 -3.22 -0.95
N ALA A 60 -8.51 -3.78 -0.08
CA ALA A 60 -8.34 -5.23 0.06
C ALA A 60 -9.67 -5.93 0.41
N GLN A 61 -10.42 -5.41 1.39
CA GLN A 61 -11.75 -5.92 1.75
C GLN A 61 -12.74 -5.87 0.58
N SER A 62 -12.71 -4.79 -0.22
CA SER A 62 -13.57 -4.66 -1.39
C SER A 62 -13.23 -5.69 -2.49
N VAL A 63 -11.95 -6.02 -2.65
CA VAL A 63 -11.46 -7.06 -3.59
C VAL A 63 -11.86 -8.45 -3.11
N ALA A 64 -11.72 -8.74 -1.82
CA ALA A 64 -12.17 -10.01 -1.22
C ALA A 64 -13.68 -10.19 -1.40
N ARG A 65 -14.48 -9.16 -1.09
CA ARG A 65 -15.94 -9.18 -1.28
C ARG A 65 -16.33 -9.41 -2.75
N TRP A 66 -15.69 -8.69 -3.68
CA TRP A 66 -15.94 -8.89 -5.11
C TRP A 66 -15.64 -10.32 -5.55
N SER A 67 -14.52 -10.88 -5.08
CA SER A 67 -14.11 -12.26 -5.40
C SER A 67 -15.10 -13.28 -4.85
N SER A 68 -15.54 -13.12 -3.60
CA SER A 68 -16.53 -13.98 -2.95
C SER A 68 -17.88 -13.97 -3.68
N VAL A 69 -18.41 -12.78 -3.99
CA VAL A 69 -19.68 -12.61 -4.71
C VAL A 69 -19.61 -13.20 -6.13
N ARG A 70 -18.46 -13.03 -6.80
CA ARG A 70 -18.23 -13.59 -8.14
C ARG A 70 -18.18 -15.12 -8.14
N GLN A 71 -17.58 -15.73 -7.11
CA GLN A 71 -17.50 -17.19 -6.98
C GLN A 71 -18.84 -17.81 -6.55
N GLY A 72 -19.59 -17.12 -5.70
CA GLY A 72 -20.87 -17.60 -5.15
C GLY A 72 -22.08 -17.55 -6.11
N LYS A 73 -21.90 -17.14 -7.38
CA LYS A 73 -22.98 -16.93 -8.37
C LYS A 73 -24.14 -16.07 -7.80
N SER A 74 -23.80 -15.04 -7.04
CA SER A 74 -24.79 -14.13 -6.47
C SER A 74 -25.60 -13.41 -7.56
N GLU A 75 -26.73 -12.84 -7.16
CA GLU A 75 -27.57 -12.03 -8.04
C GLU A 75 -26.78 -10.88 -8.70
N LYS A 76 -27.18 -10.52 -9.93
CA LYS A 76 -26.52 -9.50 -10.74
C LYS A 76 -26.37 -8.17 -10.01
N GLU A 77 -27.39 -7.76 -9.24
CA GLU A 77 -27.37 -6.50 -8.50
C GLU A 77 -26.31 -6.50 -7.39
N VAL A 78 -26.16 -7.62 -6.66
CA VAL A 78 -25.14 -7.81 -5.63
C VAL A 78 -23.74 -7.77 -6.24
N MET A 79 -23.55 -8.40 -7.41
CA MET A 79 -22.30 -8.31 -8.17
C MET A 79 -21.98 -6.87 -8.57
N MET A 80 -22.96 -6.16 -9.15
CA MET A 80 -22.76 -4.77 -9.59
C MET A 80 -22.40 -3.85 -8.42
N ALA A 81 -23.08 -3.99 -7.28
CA ALA A 81 -22.79 -3.23 -6.07
C ALA A 81 -21.36 -3.51 -5.53
N ALA A 82 -20.95 -4.79 -5.53
CA ALA A 82 -19.61 -5.17 -5.09
C ALA A 82 -18.51 -4.62 -6.02
N ASP A 83 -18.70 -4.68 -7.34
CA ASP A 83 -17.75 -4.11 -8.30
C ASP A 83 -17.68 -2.58 -8.21
N GLN A 84 -18.81 -1.90 -8.03
CA GLN A 84 -18.86 -0.46 -7.85
C GLN A 84 -18.12 -0.02 -6.58
N ASN A 85 -18.34 -0.73 -5.46
CA ASN A 85 -17.62 -0.47 -4.22
C ASN A 85 -16.10 -0.68 -4.37
N ARG A 86 -15.68 -1.75 -5.07
CA ARG A 86 -14.27 -2.02 -5.37
C ARG A 86 -13.64 -0.90 -6.21
N LYS A 87 -14.33 -0.44 -7.25
CA LYS A 87 -13.88 0.68 -8.10
C LYS A 87 -13.76 1.98 -7.31
N LEU A 88 -14.71 2.26 -6.43
CA LEU A 88 -14.68 3.45 -5.56
C LEU A 88 -13.48 3.40 -4.61
N ALA A 89 -13.29 2.29 -3.89
CA ALA A 89 -12.16 2.11 -2.98
C ALA A 89 -10.82 2.26 -3.72
N HIS A 90 -10.71 1.71 -4.93
CA HIS A 90 -9.52 1.85 -5.76
C HIS A 90 -9.26 3.31 -6.18
N ASN A 91 -10.30 4.06 -6.57
CA ASN A 91 -10.11 5.48 -6.92
C ASN A 91 -9.59 6.30 -5.73
N ILE A 92 -10.15 6.08 -4.54
CA ILE A 92 -9.69 6.75 -3.31
C ILE A 92 -8.22 6.37 -3.01
N LEU A 93 -7.84 5.10 -3.21
CA LEU A 93 -6.46 4.63 -3.07
C LEU A 93 -5.50 5.35 -4.02
N ILE A 94 -5.88 5.51 -5.28
CA ILE A 94 -5.08 6.24 -6.26
C ILE A 94 -4.89 7.69 -5.82
N ASP A 95 -5.97 8.32 -5.33
CA ASP A 95 -5.94 9.71 -4.90
C ASP A 95 -5.00 9.92 -3.70
N ILE A 96 -5.05 9.05 -2.68
CA ILE A 96 -4.16 9.17 -1.51
C ILE A 96 -2.70 8.94 -1.89
N VAL A 97 -2.39 7.95 -2.74
CA VAL A 97 -1.02 7.71 -3.24
C VAL A 97 -0.49 8.93 -4.02
N ASN A 98 -1.34 9.54 -4.85
CA ASN A 98 -0.98 10.75 -5.59
C ASN A 98 -0.82 11.97 -4.68
N GLN A 99 -1.60 12.06 -3.59
CA GLN A 99 -1.43 13.11 -2.57
C GLN A 99 -0.07 12.97 -1.87
N ILE A 100 0.31 11.76 -1.45
CA ILE A 100 1.63 11.47 -0.87
C ILE A 100 2.73 11.86 -1.85
N SER A 101 2.63 11.45 -3.12
CA SER A 101 3.63 11.81 -4.14
C SER A 101 3.81 13.33 -4.30
N ARG A 102 2.71 14.10 -4.28
CA ARG A 102 2.77 15.57 -4.31
C ARG A 102 3.40 16.16 -3.05
N GLU A 103 3.09 15.61 -1.88
CA GLU A 103 3.64 16.08 -0.61
C GLU A 103 5.16 15.82 -0.53
N TYR A 104 5.62 14.65 -1.00
CA TYR A 104 7.05 14.35 -1.16
C TYR A 104 7.75 15.41 -2.02
N LYS A 105 7.16 15.76 -3.17
CA LYS A 105 7.70 16.80 -4.04
C LYS A 105 7.79 18.17 -3.36
N LYS A 106 6.79 18.55 -2.55
CA LYS A 106 6.83 19.82 -1.77
C LYS A 106 7.92 19.83 -0.71
N LEU A 107 8.18 18.68 -0.09
CA LEU A 107 9.21 18.50 0.92
C LEU A 107 10.63 18.37 0.33
N GLY A 108 10.79 18.42 -1.00
CA GLY A 108 12.07 18.22 -1.67
C GLY A 108 12.56 16.76 -1.67
N LEU A 109 11.67 15.81 -1.38
CA LEU A 109 11.96 14.37 -1.40
C LEU A 109 11.70 13.78 -2.78
N THR A 110 12.40 12.69 -3.12
CA THR A 110 12.13 11.95 -4.35
C THR A 110 10.74 11.32 -4.32
N ASN A 111 9.98 11.50 -5.40
CA ASN A 111 8.71 10.84 -5.64
C ASN A 111 8.73 9.88 -6.84
N SER A 112 9.94 9.54 -7.35
CA SER A 112 10.11 8.63 -8.49
C SER A 112 9.60 7.22 -8.21
N TRP A 113 9.55 6.83 -6.93
CA TRP A 113 8.91 5.59 -6.45
C TRP A 113 7.49 5.40 -6.98
N ARG A 114 6.78 6.48 -7.31
CA ARG A 114 5.43 6.42 -7.87
C ARG A 114 5.41 5.71 -9.22
N SER A 115 6.42 5.90 -10.06
CA SER A 115 6.58 5.19 -11.35
C SER A 115 7.42 3.94 -11.19
N ASP A 116 8.51 4.02 -10.40
CA ASP A 116 9.58 3.03 -10.41
C ASP A 116 9.23 1.76 -9.62
N ILE A 117 8.40 1.90 -8.58
CA ILE A 117 8.03 0.80 -7.67
C ILE A 117 6.55 0.49 -7.82
N ILE A 118 5.67 1.50 -7.69
CA ILE A 118 4.20 1.29 -7.76
C ILE A 118 3.73 1.05 -9.21
N GLY A 119 4.46 1.53 -10.21
CA GLY A 119 4.07 1.41 -11.61
C GLY A 119 3.11 2.51 -12.10
N ASN A 120 2.92 2.59 -13.41
CA ASN A 120 2.17 3.67 -14.06
C ASN A 120 0.70 3.32 -14.33
N THR A 121 0.33 2.06 -14.17
CA THR A 121 -1.02 1.59 -14.42
C THR A 121 -1.85 1.54 -13.15
N ARG A 122 -3.16 1.57 -13.33
CA ARG A 122 -4.12 1.34 -12.23
C ARG A 122 -4.00 -0.07 -11.67
N ALA A 123 -3.66 -1.06 -12.49
CA ALA A 123 -3.52 -2.45 -12.05
C ALA A 123 -2.34 -2.61 -11.09
N GLU A 124 -1.16 -2.12 -11.47
CA GLU A 124 0.06 -2.21 -10.66
C GLU A 124 -0.11 -1.52 -9.29
N LEU A 125 -0.78 -0.37 -9.24
CA LEU A 125 -1.09 0.30 -7.96
C LEU A 125 -2.04 -0.52 -7.08
N GLY A 126 -3.01 -1.19 -7.70
CA GLY A 126 -3.88 -2.13 -6.99
C GLY A 126 -3.11 -3.32 -6.43
N ASP A 127 -2.23 -3.91 -7.24
CA ASP A 127 -1.40 -5.06 -6.85
C ASP A 127 -0.44 -4.69 -5.72
N TRP A 128 0.24 -3.54 -5.82
CA TRP A 128 1.07 -2.99 -4.75
C TRP A 128 0.28 -2.87 -3.44
N ALA A 129 -0.92 -2.29 -3.46
CA ALA A 129 -1.73 -2.15 -2.25
C ALA A 129 -2.17 -3.50 -1.67
N LEU A 130 -2.46 -4.49 -2.51
CA LEU A 130 -2.78 -5.85 -2.05
C LEU A 130 -1.55 -6.53 -1.41
N THR A 131 -0.35 -6.30 -1.91
CA THR A 131 0.91 -6.73 -1.27
C THR A 131 1.00 -6.15 0.15
N ILE A 132 0.82 -4.83 0.29
CA ILE A 132 0.89 -4.16 1.60
C ILE A 132 -0.20 -4.67 2.55
N ALA A 133 -1.43 -4.80 2.06
CA ALA A 133 -2.55 -5.30 2.86
C ALA A 133 -2.24 -6.69 3.44
N ARG A 134 -1.75 -7.61 2.60
CA ARG A 134 -1.46 -8.99 2.98
C ARG A 134 -0.26 -9.12 3.92
N LYS A 135 0.83 -8.39 3.61
CA LYS A 135 2.15 -8.65 4.22
C LYS A 135 2.50 -7.70 5.36
N ALA A 136 1.97 -6.48 5.35
CA ALA A 136 2.29 -5.47 6.36
C ALA A 136 1.13 -5.17 7.31
N LEU A 137 -0.11 -5.29 6.83
CA LEU A 137 -1.31 -4.96 7.62
C LEU A 137 -2.10 -6.17 8.10
N ASN A 138 -1.69 -7.39 7.72
CA ASN A 138 -2.35 -8.65 8.05
C ASN A 138 -3.85 -8.66 7.68
N HIS A 139 -4.21 -8.06 6.54
CA HIS A 139 -5.54 -8.16 5.96
C HIS A 139 -5.59 -9.37 5.02
N GLU A 140 -6.35 -10.40 5.40
CA GLU A 140 -6.67 -11.58 4.58
C GLU A 140 -7.90 -11.36 3.69
#